data_AF-A0A091RI36-F1
#
_entry.id   AF-A0A091RI36-F1
#
_cell.length_a   1.000
_cell.length_b   1.000
_cell.length_c   1.000
_cell.angle_alpha   90.00
_cell.angle_beta   90.00
_cell.angle_gamma   90.00
#
_symmetry.space_group_name_H-M   'P 1'
#
loop_
_entity.id
_entity.type
_entity.pdbx_description
1 polymer ?
#
loop_
_entity_poly.entity_id
_entity_poly.type
_entity_poly.pdbx_seq_one_letter_code
_entity_poly.pdbx_strand_id
1 'polypeptide(L)' 'SLRQISQRTISTASRRQFQNRVAEKQKLFQEDNGIPVHLKGGVMDALLYRATMGIVVFGTGYVLYELFNASMPKKQK' A
#
# COMPACT_ATOMS: atom_id res chain seq x y z
N SER A 1 51.55 14.21 -27.47
CA SER A 1 50.66 14.70 -26.39
C SER A 1 49.15 14.65 -26.71
N LEU A 2 48.69 13.90 -27.72
CA LEU A 2 47.25 13.86 -28.09
C LEU A 2 46.49 12.58 -27.68
N ARG A 3 47.18 11.51 -27.27
CA ARG A 3 46.52 10.22 -26.94
C ARG A 3 45.81 10.19 -25.58
N GLN A 4 46.07 11.14 -24.68
CA GLN A 4 45.43 11.20 -23.35
C GLN A 4 44.05 11.87 -23.34
N ILE A 5 43.69 12.62 -24.39
CA ILE A 5 42.41 13.34 -24.43
C ILE A 5 41.25 12.40 -24.82
N SER A 6 41.55 11.24 -25.43
CA SER A 6 40.55 10.28 -25.93
C SER A 6 39.98 9.32 -24.85
N GLN A 7 40.48 9.35 -23.62
CA GLN A 7 40.06 8.44 -22.54
C GLN A 7 39.16 9.10 -21.48
N ARG A 8 38.46 10.17 -21.82
CA ARG A 8 37.32 10.60 -21.00
C ARG A 8 36.14 9.68 -21.28
N THR A 9 36.10 8.54 -20.59
CA THR A 9 34.89 7.72 -20.49
C THR A 9 33.80 8.60 -19.89
N ILE A 10 32.91 9.11 -20.73
CA ILE A 10 31.67 9.75 -20.27
C ILE A 10 30.84 8.62 -19.67
N SER A 11 30.95 8.44 -18.35
CA SER A 11 30.05 7.56 -17.61
C SER A 11 28.69 8.25 -17.55
N THR A 12 27.83 7.92 -18.51
CA THR A 12 26.41 8.29 -18.55
C THR A 12 25.56 7.40 -17.65
N ALA A 13 26.16 6.70 -16.67
CA ALA A 13 25.40 6.05 -15.62
C ALA A 13 24.57 7.14 -14.94
N SER A 14 23.28 7.17 -15.24
CA SER A 14 22.31 8.04 -14.60
C SER A 14 22.53 7.91 -13.10
N ARG A 15 23.09 8.95 -12.47
CA ARG A 15 23.44 8.91 -11.06
C ARG A 15 22.15 8.74 -10.26
N ARG A 16 21.87 7.52 -9.80
CA ARG A 16 21.10 7.19 -8.58
C ARG A 16 19.85 8.07 -8.34
N GLN A 17 18.86 8.08 -9.23
CA GLN A 17 17.57 8.66 -8.84
C GLN A 17 16.88 7.86 -7.73
N PHE A 18 17.28 6.59 -7.53
CA PHE A 18 16.80 5.74 -6.44
C PHE A 18 17.98 5.03 -5.76
N GLN A 19 18.06 5.14 -4.45
CA GLN A 19 19.01 4.37 -3.63
C GLN A 19 18.34 3.06 -3.20
N ASN A 20 19.10 1.97 -3.09
CA ASN A 20 18.57 0.73 -2.54
C ASN A 20 18.23 0.94 -1.05
N ARG A 21 16.94 0.84 -0.71
CA ARG A 21 16.41 0.98 0.65
C ARG A 21 15.91 -0.33 1.25
N VAL A 22 16.25 -1.48 0.66
CA VAL A 22 15.79 -2.81 1.10
C VAL A 22 16.20 -3.08 2.54
N ALA A 23 17.46 -2.80 2.90
CA ALA A 23 17.94 -3.01 4.27
C ALA A 23 17.16 -2.19 5.31
N GLU A 24 16.78 -0.95 4.97
CA GLU A 24 15.97 -0.11 5.85
C GLU A 24 14.55 -0.64 6.03
N LYS A 25 13.94 -1.11 4.94
CA LYS A 25 12.61 -1.73 4.99
C LYS A 25 12.65 -3.07 5.72
N GLN A 26 13.69 -3.88 5.53
CA GLN A 26 13.89 -5.11 6.30
C GLN A 26 13.99 -4.80 7.79
N LYS A 27 14.77 -3.80 8.20
CA LYS A 27 14.85 -3.37 9.60
C LYS A 27 13.48 -2.99 10.17
N LEU A 28 12.69 -2.20 9.44
CA LEU A 28 11.34 -1.80 9.87
C LEU A 28 10.39 -3.01 10.00
N PHE A 29 10.32 -3.85 8.96
CA PHE A 29 9.39 -4.98 8.93
C PHE A 29 9.85 -6.21 9.72
N GLN A 30 11.09 -6.25 10.17
CA GLN A 30 11.63 -7.31 11.04
C GLN A 30 11.87 -6.87 12.47
N GLU A 31 11.59 -5.61 12.83
CA GLU A 31 11.62 -5.15 14.21
C GLU A 31 10.71 -6.02 15.10
N ASP A 32 11.23 -6.50 16.22
CA ASP A 32 10.51 -7.38 17.15
C ASP A 32 9.67 -6.56 18.15
N ASN A 33 8.64 -5.90 17.62
CA ASN A 33 7.74 -5.02 18.36
C ASN A 33 6.34 -5.62 18.55
N GLY A 34 6.14 -6.89 18.15
CA GLY A 34 4.84 -7.58 18.23
C GLY A 34 3.74 -7.02 17.31
N ILE A 35 4.03 -6.03 16.46
CA ILE A 35 3.04 -5.44 15.55
C ILE A 35 2.80 -6.43 14.40
N PRO A 36 1.54 -6.76 14.08
CA PRO A 36 1.23 -7.65 12.96
C PRO A 36 1.65 -7.02 11.63
N VAL A 37 2.04 -7.85 10.66
CA VAL A 37 2.63 -7.40 9.38
C VAL A 37 1.77 -6.39 8.61
N HIS A 38 0.44 -6.48 8.68
CA HIS A 38 -0.49 -5.57 8.00
C HIS A 38 -0.66 -4.20 8.68
N LEU A 39 -0.01 -3.97 9.82
CA LEU A 39 0.07 -2.67 10.50
C LEU A 39 1.52 -2.18 10.65
N LYS A 40 2.49 -2.96 10.16
CA LYS A 40 3.91 -2.75 10.46
C LYS A 40 4.52 -1.56 9.71
N GLY A 41 3.86 -1.08 8.66
CA GLY A 41 4.16 0.18 7.98
C GLY A 41 3.69 1.44 8.74
N GLY A 42 2.94 1.28 9.83
CA GLY A 42 2.62 2.35 10.78
C GLY A 42 1.25 3.00 10.55
N VAL A 43 1.19 4.33 10.72
CA VAL A 43 -0.08 5.09 10.78
C VAL A 43 -0.92 4.96 9.51
N MET A 44 -0.28 4.92 8.33
CA MET A 44 -1.01 4.79 7.07
C MET A 44 -1.69 3.43 6.95
N ASP A 45 -1.04 2.35 7.39
CA ASP A 45 -1.64 1.02 7.41
C ASP A 45 -2.84 0.98 8.35
N ALA A 46 -2.73 1.58 9.53
CA ALA A 46 -3.83 1.65 10.49
C ALA A 46 -5.01 2.48 9.98
N LEU A 47 -4.74 3.61 9.30
CA LEU A 47 -5.77 4.43 8.69
C LEU A 47 -6.49 3.68 7.58
N LEU A 48 -5.72 3.03 6.69
CA LEU A 48 -6.26 2.24 5.59
C LEU A 48 -7.12 1.08 6.12
N TYR A 49 -6.62 0.34 7.11
CA TYR A 49 -7.36 -0.75 7.75
C TYR A 49 -8.71 -0.29 8.33
N ARG A 50 -8.72 0.81 9.09
CA ARG A 50 -9.95 1.36 9.69
C ARG A 50 -10.94 1.84 8.63
N ALA A 51 -10.45 2.51 7.58
CA ALA A 51 -11.30 2.95 6.47
C ALA A 51 -11.92 1.76 5.74
N THR A 52 -11.12 0.74 5.39
CA THR A 52 -11.61 -0.48 4.76
C THR A 52 -12.63 -1.20 5.64
N MET A 53 -12.36 -1.34 6.94
CA MET A 53 -13.29 -1.97 7.87
C MET A 53 -14.62 -1.20 7.95
N GLY A 54 -14.55 0.14 8.01
CA GLY A 54 -15.74 1.00 7.99
C GLY A 54 -16.59 0.79 6.74
N ILE A 55 -15.96 0.77 5.56
CA ILE A 55 -16.64 0.52 4.28
C ILE A 55 -17.28 -0.88 4.27
N VAL A 56 -16.57 -1.90 4.71
CA VAL A 56 -17.08 -3.29 4.74
C VAL A 56 -18.28 -3.43 5.68
N VAL A 57 -18.19 -2.89 6.89
CA VAL A 57 -19.30 -2.93 7.87
C VAL A 57 -20.52 -2.18 7.32
N PHE A 58 -20.32 -0.98 6.78
CA PHE A 58 -21.39 -0.20 6.19
C PHE A 58 -22.03 -0.90 5.00
N GLY A 59 -21.22 -1.38 4.05
CA GLY A 59 -21.68 -2.08 2.85
C GLY A 59 -22.44 -3.36 3.19
N THR A 60 -21.96 -4.13 4.17
CA THR A 60 -22.65 -5.33 4.65
C THR A 60 -24.03 -4.97 5.24
N GLY A 61 -24.10 -3.93 6.08
CA GLY A 61 -25.38 -3.45 6.62
C GLY A 61 -26.36 -3.02 5.53
N TYR A 62 -25.86 -2.29 4.52
CA TYR A 62 -26.67 -1.85 3.38
C TYR A 62 -27.22 -3.03 2.57
N VAL A 63 -26.38 -4.03 2.27
CA VAL A 63 -26.81 -5.24 1.56
C VAL A 63 -27.86 -6.02 2.36
N LEU A 64 -27.71 -6.12 3.68
CA LEU A 64 -28.71 -6.77 4.53
C LEU A 64 -30.05 -6.03 4.53
N TYR A 65 -30.02 -4.68 4.54
CA TYR A 65 -31.23 -3.86 4.41
C TYR A 65 -31.93 -4.09 3.07
N GLU A 66 -31.20 -4.04 1.96
CA GLU A 66 -31.77 -4.29 0.63
C GLU A 66 -32.28 -5.72 0.50
N LEU A 67 -31.55 -6.71 1.03
CA LEU A 67 -31.99 -8.11 1.05
C LEU A 67 -33.31 -8.27 1.82
N PHE A 68 -33.44 -7.62 2.98
CA PHE A 68 -34.68 -7.64 3.74
C PHE A 68 -35.84 -7.02 2.95
N ASN A 69 -35.63 -5.85 2.36
CA ASN A 69 -36.61 -5.17 1.53
C ASN A 69 -37.00 -5.99 0.28
N ALA A 70 -36.04 -6.69 -0.33
CA ALA A 70 -36.27 -7.57 -1.46
C ALA A 70 -37.00 -8.87 -1.08
N SER A 71 -36.81 -9.36 0.15
CA SER A 71 -37.44 -10.59 0.64
C SER A 71 -38.90 -10.41 1.05
N MET A 72 -39.35 -9.17 1.26
CA MET A 72 -40.74 -8.86 1.60
C MET A 72 -41.62 -8.77 0.34
N PRO A 73 -42.87 -9.29 0.38
CA PRO A 73 -43.77 -9.21 -0.76
C PRO A 73 -44.12 -7.76 -1.08
N LYS A 74 -43.84 -7.34 -2.31
CA LYS A 74 -44.20 -5.99 -2.79
C LYS A 74 -45.63 -6.04 -3.33
N LYS A 75 -46.50 -5.13 -2.86
CA LYS A 75 -47.83 -4.98 -3.45
C LYS A 75 -47.68 -4.64 -4.93
N GLN A 76 -48.32 -5.42 -5.80
CA GLN A 76 -48.48 -5.04 -7.19
C GLN A 76 -49.42 -3.85 -7.27
N LYS A 77 -49.06 -2.84 -8.08
CA LYS A 77 -49.97 -1.72 -8.41
C LYS A 77 -51.10 -2.22 -9.28
#